data_AF-A0A7L4G7M1-F1
#
_entry.id   AF-A0A7L4G7M1-F1
#
_cell.length_a   1.000
_cell.length_b   1.000
_cell.length_c   1.000
_cell.angle_alpha   90.00
_cell.angle_beta   90.00
_cell.angle_gamma   90.00
#
_symmetry.space_group_name_H-M   'P 1'
#
loop_
_entity.id
_entity.type
_entity.pdbx_description
1 polymer ?
#
loop_
_entity_poly.entity_id
_entity_poly.type
_entity_poly.pdbx_seq_one_letter_code
_entity_poly.pdbx_strand_id
1 'polypeptide(L)'
;SLMCFTCKDATSNAHCLSPTTCADHEEYCVTTYSTMGYSKCNDRNQRITKKCSAFCPTIDLNIGIAGVASSCCETSLCNVSGASSVKTSYTMITLGILASLACILRLGF
;
A
#
# COMPACT_ATOMS: atom_id res chain seq x y z
N SER A 1 11.82 15.11 13.68
CA SER A 1 12.41 14.20 12.68
C SER A 1 11.37 13.19 12.24
N LEU A 2 11.14 13.09 10.93
CA LEU A 2 10.24 12.11 10.33
C LEU A 2 10.92 10.73 10.30
N MET A 3 10.15 9.65 10.44
CA MET A 3 10.64 8.29 10.32
C MET A 3 9.80 7.56 9.27
N CYS A 4 10.42 6.96 8.26
CA CYS A 4 9.69 6.29 7.17
C CYS A 4 10.15 4.84 7.04
N PHE A 5 9.34 3.99 6.43
CA PHE A 5 9.84 2.74 5.89
C PHE A 5 10.63 3.00 4.62
N THR A 6 11.77 2.33 4.45
CA THR A 6 12.62 2.42 3.26
C THR A 6 12.91 1.03 2.72
N CYS A 7 12.99 0.93 1.39
CA CYS A 7 13.41 -0.26 0.67
C CYS A 7 13.63 0.09 -0.80
N LYS A 8 14.31 -0.78 -1.54
CA LYS A 8 14.51 -0.64 -2.98
C LYS A 8 14.12 -1.93 -3.70
N ASP A 9 13.31 -1.79 -4.75
CA ASP A 9 12.97 -2.87 -5.69
C ASP A 9 12.42 -4.16 -5.05
N ALA A 10 11.69 -4.03 -3.93
CA ALA A 10 11.11 -5.15 -3.22
C ALA A 10 9.90 -5.73 -3.96
N THR A 11 9.76 -7.06 -3.96
CA THR A 11 8.64 -7.76 -4.62
C THR A 11 7.37 -7.78 -3.78
N SER A 12 7.49 -7.63 -2.45
CA SER A 12 6.35 -7.59 -1.54
C SER A 12 6.51 -6.48 -0.49
N ASN A 13 5.39 -5.99 0.02
CA ASN A 13 5.39 -4.96 1.05
C ASN A 13 5.96 -5.47 2.38
N ALA A 14 5.72 -6.74 2.72
CA ALA A 14 6.23 -7.34 3.96
C ALA A 14 7.77 -7.30 4.04
N HIS A 15 8.46 -7.41 2.91
CA HIS A 15 9.91 -7.29 2.82
C HIS A 15 10.40 -5.84 2.62
N CYS A 16 9.49 -4.86 2.65
CA CYS A 16 9.75 -3.45 2.39
C CYS A 16 9.31 -2.56 3.57
N LEU A 17 9.60 -3.02 4.80
CA LEU A 17 9.25 -2.33 6.04
C LEU A 17 10.49 -2.08 6.91
N SER A 18 11.58 -1.61 6.31
CA SER A 18 12.78 -1.22 7.07
C SER A 18 12.61 0.19 7.62
N PRO A 19 12.47 0.40 8.94
CA PRO A 19 12.32 1.75 9.50
C PRO A 19 13.62 2.57 9.34
N THR A 20 13.50 3.83 8.98
CA THR A 20 14.64 4.74 8.79
C THR A 20 14.26 6.15 9.21
N THR A 21 15.12 6.80 9.99
CA THR A 21 14.98 8.22 10.33
C THR A 21 15.40 9.06 9.13
N CYS A 22 14.51 9.93 8.67
CA CYS A 22 14.76 10.81 7.54
C CYS A 22 15.65 12.00 7.94
N ALA A 23 16.28 12.62 6.94
CA ALA A 23 16.99 13.87 7.14
C ALA A 23 16.03 15.02 7.48
N ASP A 24 16.55 16.09 8.07
CA ASP A 24 15.75 17.23 8.53
C ASP A 24 14.93 17.91 7.42
N HIS A 25 15.49 17.95 6.22
CA HIS A 25 14.87 18.52 5.02
C HIS A 25 13.89 17.56 4.31
N GLU A 26 13.73 16.33 4.81
CA GLU A 26 12.87 15.31 4.21
C GLU A 26 11.54 15.20 4.97
N GLU A 27 10.52 15.85 4.44
CA GLU A 27 9.20 15.98 5.07
C GLU A 27 8.19 14.91 4.60
N TYR A 28 8.57 14.07 3.62
CA TYR A 28 7.66 13.09 3.02
C TYR A 28 8.23 11.67 3.01
N CYS A 29 7.39 10.71 3.42
CA CYS A 29 7.58 9.31 3.10
C CYS A 29 7.00 9.03 1.71
N VAL A 30 7.84 8.67 0.74
CA VAL A 30 7.43 8.36 -0.63
C VAL A 30 7.43 6.85 -0.83
N THR A 31 6.36 6.34 -1.42
CA THR A 31 6.28 4.96 -1.93
C THR A 31 6.06 4.98 -3.42
N THR A 32 6.88 4.23 -4.15
CA THR A 32 6.77 4.06 -5.60
C THR A 32 6.49 2.60 -5.91
N TYR A 33 5.44 2.37 -6.68
CA TYR A 33 5.10 1.09 -7.26
C TYR A 33 5.47 1.14 -8.73
N SER A 34 6.30 0.22 -9.19
CA SER A 34 6.54 0.00 -10.61
C SER A 34 6.04 -1.38 -10.99
N THR A 35 5.36 -1.47 -12.13
CA THR A 35 4.87 -2.71 -12.72
C THR A 35 5.49 -2.81 -14.09
N MET A 36 6.02 -3.98 -14.42
CA MET A 36 6.50 -4.28 -15.76
C MET A 36 5.73 -5.50 -16.27
N GLY A 37 5.00 -5.32 -17.37
CA GLY A 37 4.24 -6.37 -18.03
C GLY A 37 5.09 -7.00 -19.13
N TYR A 38 5.45 -8.27 -18.98
CA TYR A 38 6.02 -9.07 -20.07
C TYR A 38 4.91 -9.93 -20.69
N SER A 39 4.74 -9.82 -22.01
CA SER A 39 3.69 -10.53 -22.75
C SER A 39 3.98 -12.03 -22.89
N LYS A 40 3.68 -12.81 -21.84
CA LYS A 40 3.19 -14.21 -21.91
C LYS A 40 2.96 -14.69 -20.48
N CYS A 41 1.69 -14.91 -20.12
CA CYS A 41 1.25 -15.56 -18.88
C CYS A 41 1.49 -14.79 -17.56
N ASN A 42 0.54 -13.91 -17.20
CA ASN A 42 0.16 -13.50 -15.82
C ASN A 42 1.23 -13.07 -14.79
N ASP A 43 2.51 -12.97 -15.13
CA ASP A 43 3.57 -12.56 -14.22
C ASP A 43 3.73 -11.04 -14.24
N ARG A 44 2.77 -10.35 -13.63
CA ARG A 44 2.83 -8.90 -13.44
C ARG A 44 3.82 -8.63 -12.30
N ASN A 45 5.09 -8.48 -12.63
CA ASN A 45 6.15 -8.27 -11.66
C ASN A 45 6.07 -6.84 -11.10
N GLN A 46 5.38 -6.68 -9.97
CA GLN A 46 5.35 -5.42 -9.24
C GLN A 46 6.61 -5.27 -8.38
N ARG A 47 7.18 -4.08 -8.37
CA ARG A 47 8.30 -3.69 -7.51
C ARG A 47 7.90 -2.48 -6.68
N ILE A 48 8.31 -2.50 -5.42
CA ILE A 48 8.01 -1.48 -4.42
C ILE A 48 9.32 -0.85 -4.00
N THR A 49 9.37 0.47 -4.03
CA THR A 49 10.47 1.27 -3.48
C THR A 49 9.88 2.25 -2.49
N LYS A 50 10.45 2.36 -1.29
CA LYS A 50 10.05 3.33 -0.27
C LYS A 50 11.27 4.16 0.13
N LYS A 51 11.09 5.46 0.32
CA LYS A 51 12.19 6.37 0.67
C LYS A 51 11.67 7.60 1.41
N CYS A 52 12.58 8.29 2.11
CA CYS A 52 12.38 9.66 2.53
C CYS A 52 12.57 10.60 1.32
N SER A 53 11.91 11.77 1.34
CA SER A 53 12.12 12.80 0.34
C SER A 53 11.67 14.17 0.83
N ALA A 54 12.35 15.21 0.35
CA ALA A 54 11.95 16.61 0.56
C ALA A 54 10.73 17.02 -0.28
N PHE A 55 10.41 16.26 -1.32
CA PHE A 55 9.30 16.56 -2.22
C PHE A 55 8.48 15.30 -2.49
N CYS A 56 7.20 15.50 -2.78
CA CYS A 56 6.32 14.45 -3.23
C CYS A 56 6.10 14.54 -4.75
N PRO A 57 6.85 13.77 -5.58
CA PRO A 57 6.48 13.63 -6.96
C PRO A 57 5.27 12.71 -7.05
N THR A 58 4.10 13.26 -7.37
CA THR A 58 2.92 12.45 -7.73
C THR A 58 3.03 12.07 -9.21
N ILE A 59 3.41 10.83 -9.48
CA ILE A 59 3.58 10.27 -10.82
C ILE A 59 2.65 9.06 -10.89
N ASP A 60 1.66 9.14 -11.77
CA ASP A 60 0.76 8.03 -12.10
C ASP A 60 0.79 7.86 -13.63
N LEU A 61 1.69 7.00 -14.10
CA LEU A 61 1.98 6.81 -15.51
C LEU A 61 1.86 5.34 -15.85
N ASN A 62 0.89 4.98 -16.69
CA ASN A 62 0.69 3.62 -17.18
C ASN A 62 0.76 3.60 -18.72
N ILE A 63 1.78 2.94 -19.26
CA ILE A 63 2.04 2.83 -20.71
C ILE A 63 1.63 1.42 -21.21
N GLY A 64 0.82 0.68 -20.44
CA GLY A 64 0.29 -0.64 -20.80
C GLY A 64 1.27 -1.78 -20.56
N ILE A 65 2.52 -1.65 -21.03
CA ILE A 65 3.63 -2.60 -20.75
C ILE A 65 4.43 -2.25 -19.49
N ALA A 66 4.27 -1.04 -18.96
CA ALA A 66 4.89 -0.61 -17.72
C ALA A 66 4.00 0.45 -17.06
N GLY A 67 3.87 0.38 -15.73
CA GLY A 67 3.14 1.36 -14.95
C GLY A 67 3.94 1.79 -13.74
N VAL A 68 4.01 3.08 -13.45
CA VAL A 68 4.61 3.63 -12.23
C VAL A 68 3.58 4.49 -11.51
N ALA A 69 3.39 4.23 -10.23
CA ALA A 69 2.51 5.00 -9.35
C ALA A 69 3.30 5.40 -8.10
N SER A 70 3.22 6.66 -7.69
CA SER A 70 3.81 7.13 -6.43
C SER A 70 2.76 7.70 -5.48
N SER A 71 2.96 7.44 -4.19
CA SER A 71 2.12 7.92 -3.10
C SER A 71 3.01 8.48 -2.00
N CYS A 72 2.56 9.54 -1.34
CA CYS A 72 3.32 10.22 -0.29
C CYS A 72 2.46 10.45 0.95
N CYS A 73 3.13 10.59 2.08
CA CYS A 73 2.52 10.97 3.35
C CYS A 73 3.57 11.61 4.27
N GLU A 74 3.13 12.44 5.21
CA GLU A 74 3.99 13.32 6.03
C GLU A 74 4.10 12.86 7.50
N THR A 75 3.50 11.71 7.85
CA THR A 75 3.48 11.19 9.22
C THR A 75 4.47 10.04 9.39
N SER A 76 5.05 9.89 10.58
CA SER A 76 6.03 8.83 10.81
C SER A 76 5.41 7.43 10.60
N LEU A 77 6.10 6.59 9.84
CA LEU A 77 5.74 5.20 9.48
C LEU A 77 4.43 5.08 8.69
N CYS A 78 3.96 6.17 8.09
CA CYS A 78 2.71 6.22 7.35
C CYS A 78 2.69 5.32 6.10
N ASN A 79 3.86 5.11 5.50
CA ASN A 79 4.02 4.31 4.29
C ASN A 79 4.10 2.79 4.57
N VAL A 80 3.43 2.31 5.61
CA VAL A 80 3.36 0.88 5.98
C VAL A 80 2.60 0.04 4.95
N SER A 81 1.67 0.63 4.21
CA SER A 81 0.84 -0.13 3.28
C SER A 81 1.55 -0.34 1.93
N GLY A 82 1.43 -1.57 1.41
CA GLY A 82 1.66 -1.87 0.00
C GLY A 82 0.35 -1.64 -0.75
N ALA A 83 0.41 -1.23 -2.01
CA ALA A 83 -0.76 -1.20 -2.87
C ALA A 83 -1.55 -2.51 -2.67
N SER A 84 -2.80 -2.38 -2.22
CA SER A 84 -3.66 -3.43 -1.66
C SER A 84 -3.49 -3.72 -0.16
N SER A 85 -3.71 -2.72 0.70
CA SER A 85 -4.44 -3.01 1.95
C SER A 85 -5.92 -2.91 1.59
N VAL A 86 -6.59 -4.06 1.47
CA VAL A 86 -8.06 -4.06 1.47
C VAL A 86 -8.48 -3.34 2.74
N LYS A 87 -9.03 -2.13 2.59
CA LYS A 87 -9.55 -1.37 3.72
C LYS A 87 -10.83 -2.07 4.15
N THR A 88 -10.71 -3.16 4.90
CA THR A 88 -11.85 -3.95 5.37
C THR A 88 -12.65 -3.03 6.28
N SER A 89 -13.74 -2.47 5.77
CA SER A 89 -14.56 -1.56 6.53
C SER A 89 -15.17 -2.33 7.70
N TYR A 90 -14.87 -1.91 8.92
CA TYR A 90 -15.44 -2.51 10.14
C TYR A 90 -16.97 -2.58 10.10
N THR A 91 -17.61 -1.67 9.36
CA THR A 91 -19.06 -1.67 9.14
C THR A 91 -19.58 -2.90 8.37
N MET A 92 -18.78 -3.51 7.49
CA MET A 92 -19.20 -4.72 6.79
C MET A 92 -19.10 -5.96 7.68
N ILE A 93 -18.16 -5.97 8.63
CA ILE A 93 -18.02 -7.06 9.61
C ILE A 93 -19.22 -7.06 10.56
N THR A 94 -19.60 -5.89 11.08
CA THR A 94 -20.75 -5.78 12.00
C THR A 94 -22.06 -6.16 11.32
N LEU A 95 -22.28 -5.73 10.08
CA LEU A 95 -23.47 -6.11 9.31
C LEU A 95 -23.54 -7.62 9.02
N GLY A 96 -22.41 -8.25 8.68
CA GLY A 96 -22.36 -9.70 8.47
C GLY A 96 -22.70 -10.50 9.72
N ILE A 97 -22.20 -10.06 10.89
CA ILE A 97 -22.51 -10.69 12.18
C ILE A 97 -23.99 -10.50 12.52
N LEU A 98 -24.53 -9.29 12.37
CA LEU A 98 -25.95 -9.01 12.65
C LEU A 98 -26.89 -9.85 11.77
N ALA A 99 -26.60 -9.94 10.47
CA ALA A 99 -27.41 -10.73 9.54
C ALA A 99 -27.37 -12.23 9.89
N SER A 100 -26.20 -12.74 10.27
CA SER A 100 -26.05 -14.14 10.69
C SER A 100 -26.85 -14.44 11.96
N LEU A 101 -26.77 -13.57 12.96
CA LEU A 101 -27.56 -13.70 14.20
C LEU A 101 -29.07 -13.59 13.93
N ALA A 102 -29.48 -12.65 13.08
CA ALA A 102 -30.88 -12.51 12.69
C ALA A 102 -31.41 -13.74 11.94
N CYS A 103 -30.62 -14.35 11.06
CA CYS A 103 -30.99 -15.60 10.40
C CYS A 103 -31.15 -16.76 11.39
N ILE A 104 -30.21 -16.93 12.32
CA ILE A 104 -30.30 -17.99 13.34
C ILE A 104 -31.55 -17.80 14.21
N LEU A 105 -31.85 -16.57 14.62
CA LEU A 105 -33.05 -16.26 15.39
C LEU A 105 -34.36 -16.41 14.59
N ARG A 106 -34.31 -16.24 13.27
CA ARG A 106 -35.46 -16.43 12.36
C ARG A 106 -35.71 -17.89 11.98
N LEU A 107 -34.68 -18.73 11.98
CA LEU A 107 -34.75 -20.17 11.70
C LEU A 107 -34.94 -21.02 12.98
N GLY A 108 -34.73 -20.42 14.15
CA GLY A 108 -34.82 -21.07 15.47
C GLY A 108 -36.17 -20.92 16.18
N PHE A 109 -37.24 -20.56 15.47
CA PHE A 109 -38.61 -20.54 16.00
C PHE A 109 -39.63 -20.96 14.93
#